data_AF-A0A2V6HV06-F1
#
_entry.id   AF-A0A2V6HV06-F1
#
_cell.length_a   1.000
_cell.length_b   1.000
_cell.length_c   1.000
_cell.angle_alpha   90.00
_cell.angle_beta   90.00
_cell.angle_gamma   90.00
#
_symmetry.space_group_name_H-M   'P 1'
#
loop_
_entity.id
_entity.type
_entity.pdbx_description
1 polymer ?
#
loop_
_entity_poly.entity_id
_entity_poly.type
_entity_poly.pdbx_seq_one_letter_code
_entity_poly.pdbx_strand_id
1 'polypeptide(L)' 'ERAEILKHKWIESEKAGKDIGFERALLDWIVKHRSNWRERRRKEARTKKSAS' A
#
# COMPACT_ATOMS: atom_id res chain seq x y z
N GLU A 1 0.85 6.78 2.83
CA GLU A 1 1.90 5.73 2.73
C GLU A 1 2.02 4.92 4.01
N ARG A 2 2.32 5.52 5.17
CA ARG A 2 2.41 4.77 6.45
C ARG A 2 1.16 3.94 6.80
N ALA A 3 -0.05 4.50 6.59
CA ALA A 3 -1.30 3.77 6.81
C ALA A 3 -1.47 2.56 5.89
N GLU A 4 -0.99 2.64 4.64
CA GLU A 4 -1.02 1.52 3.69
C GLU A 4 -0.03 0.43 4.10
N ILE A 5 1.16 0.82 4.56
CA ILE A 5 2.17 -0.12 5.07
C ILE A 5 1.64 -0.85 6.30
N LEU A 6 0.97 -0.16 7.22
CA LEU A 6 0.35 -0.77 8.39
C LEU A 6 -0.80 -1.72 8.01
N LYS A 7 -1.62 -1.34 7.02
CA LYS A 7 -2.70 -2.20 6.52
C LYS A 7 -2.14 -3.47 5.84
N HIS A 8 -1.09 -3.32 5.04
CA HIS A 8 -0.37 -4.43 4.41
C HIS A 8 0.27 -5.35 5.44
N LYS A 9 0.94 -4.77 6.45
CA LYS A 9 1.51 -5.51 7.59
C LYS A 9 0.45 -6.35 8.29
N TRP A 10 -0.72 -5.76 8.57
CA TRP A 10 -1.81 -6.48 9.25
C TRP A 10 -2.30 -7.65 8.40
N ILE A 11 -2.63 -7.43 7.13
CA ILE A 11 -3.11 -8.48 6.21
C ILE A 11 -2.09 -9.63 6.10
N GLU A 12 -0.81 -9.32 5.94
CA GLU A 12 0.23 -10.35 5.82
C GLU A 12 0.51 -11.05 7.15
N SER A 13 0.34 -10.36 8.29
CA SER A 13 0.46 -11.00 9.60
C SER A 13 -0.71 -11.96 9.86
N GLU A 14 -1.92 -11.57 9.50
CA GLU A 14 -3.12 -12.44 9.55
C GLU A 14 -2.93 -13.67 8.66
N LYS A 15 -2.45 -13.48 7.43
CA LYS A 15 -2.21 -14.56 6.47
C LYS A 15 -1.08 -15.50 6.89
N ALA A 16 -0.03 -14.97 7.51
CA ALA A 16 1.09 -15.75 8.01
C ALA A 16 0.81 -16.42 9.37
N GLY A 17 -0.28 -16.05 10.04
CA GLY A 17 -0.59 -16.49 11.41
C GLY A 17 0.46 -16.03 12.45
N LYS A 18 1.31 -15.06 12.10
CA LYS A 18 2.37 -14.50 12.94
C LYS A 18 2.72 -13.10 12.49
N ASP A 19 3.19 -12.27 13.42
CA ASP A 19 3.68 -10.93 13.07
C ASP A 19 4.88 -11.07 12.12
N ILE A 20 4.74 -10.51 10.92
CA ILE A 20 5.80 -10.57 9.91
C ILE A 20 6.90 -9.52 10.14
N GLY A 21 6.73 -8.62 11.09
CA GLY A 21 7.61 -7.49 11.35
C GLY A 21 7.34 -6.28 10.44
N PHE A 22 7.63 -5.08 10.95
CA PHE A 22 7.43 -3.83 10.20
C PHE A 22 8.37 -3.71 9.00
N GLU A 23 9.64 -4.10 9.14
CA GLU A 23 10.62 -4.01 8.06
C GLU A 23 10.29 -4.91 6.87
N ARG A 24 9.81 -6.13 7.13
CA ARG A 24 9.41 -7.06 6.06
C ARG A 24 8.17 -6.57 5.32
N ALA A 25 7.19 -6.06 6.07
CA ALA A 25 6.01 -5.44 5.48
C ALA A 25 6.36 -4.19 4.66
N LEU A 26 7.30 -3.37 5.16
CA LEU A 26 7.77 -2.16 4.49
C LEU A 26 8.46 -2.49 3.16
N LEU A 27 9.39 -3.45 3.16
CA LEU A 27 10.10 -3.87 1.95
C LEU A 27 9.14 -4.43 0.90
N ASP A 28 8.26 -5.36 1.30
CA ASP A 28 7.29 -5.96 0.38
C ASP A 28 6.32 -4.91 -0.18
N TRP A 29 5.85 -3.98 0.66
CA TRP A 29 4.98 -2.88 0.23
C TRP A 29 5.70 -1.91 -0.73
N ILE A 30 6.96 -1.55 -0.47
CA ILE A 30 7.74 -0.68 -1.35
C ILE A 30 7.93 -1.32 -2.73
N VAL A 31 8.22 -2.61 -2.78
CA VAL A 31 8.50 -3.32 -4.04
C VAL A 31 7.22 -3.56 -4.85
N LYS A 32 6.15 -4.06 -4.22
CA LYS A 32 4.95 -4.51 -4.94
C LYS A 32 3.83 -3.47 -5.01
N HIS A 33 3.66 -2.66 -3.99
CA HIS A 33 2.49 -1.78 -3.85
C HIS A 33 2.79 -0.32 -4.18
N ARG A 34 3.98 0.21 -3.87
CA ARG A 34 4.30 1.65 -4.01
C ARG A 34 4.16 2.17 -5.44
N SER A 35 4.54 1.39 -6.45
CA SER A 35 4.42 1.78 -7.86
C SER A 35 2.96 1.92 -8.27
N ASN A 36 2.11 0.95 -7.93
CA ASN A 36 0.68 0.96 -8.20
C ASN A 36 -0.03 2.07 -7.38
N TRP A 37 0.36 2.27 -6.12
CA TRP A 37 -0.18 3.35 -5.29
C TRP A 37 0.03 4.74 -5.90
N ARG A 38 1.24 5.03 -6.40
CA ARG A 38 1.53 6.29 -7.10
C ARG A 38 0.72 6.44 -8.39
N GLU A 39 0.51 5.35 -9.12
CA GLU A 39 -0.28 5.37 -10.36
C GLU A 39 -1.77 5.60 -10.07
N ARG A 40 -2.34 4.87 -9.10
CA ARG A 40 -3.71 5.05 -8.60
C ARG A 40 -3.97 6.50 -8.20
N ARG A 41 -3.09 7.09 -7.38
CA ARG A 41 -3.20 8.50 -6.96
C ARG A 41 -3.14 9.48 -8.13
N ARG A 42 -2.27 9.23 -9.12
CA ARG A 42 -2.23 10.03 -10.36
C ARG A 42 -3.53 9.91 -11.16
N LYS A 43 -4.08 8.70 -11.27
CA LYS A 43 -5.34 8.44 -11.99
C LYS A 43 -6.55 9.02 -11.27
N GLU A 44 -6.60 8.95 -9.95
CA GLU A 44 -7.63 9.58 -9.11
C GLU A 44 -7.56 11.11 -9.21
N ALA A 45 -6.37 11.70 -9.15
CA ALA A 45 -6.20 13.14 -9.35
C ALA A 45 -6.68 13.59 -10.74
N ARG A 46 -6.43 12.78 -11.78
CA ARG A 46 -6.92 13.06 -13.14
C ARG A 46 -8.44 12.92 -13.26
N THR A 47 -9.01 11.90 -12.62
CA THR A 47 -10.47 11.67 -12.60
C THR A 47 -11.22 12.79 -11.88
N LYS A 48 -10.66 13.31 -10.77
CA LYS A 48 -11.24 14.44 -10.04
C LYS A 48 -11.26 15.74 -10.86
N LYS A 49 -10.32 15.91 -11.79
CA LYS A 49 -10.22 17.11 -12.65
C LYS A 49 -11.21 17.11 -13.82
N SER A 50 -11.76 15.95 -14.18
CA SER A 50 -12.74 15.81 -15.26
C SER A 50 -14.19 15.82 -14.77
N ALA A 51 -14.39 15.78 -13.44
CA ALA A 51 -15.71 15.84 -12.80
C ALA A 51 -16.00 17.23 -12.19
N SER A 52 -15.27 18.27 -12.62
CA SER A 52 -15.50 19.68 -12.26
C SER A 52 -15.59 20.52 -13.52
#